data_AF-A0A972BYC8-F1
#
_entry.id   AF-A0A972BYC8-F1
#
_cell.length_a   1.000
_cell.length_b   1.000
_cell.length_c   1.000
_cell.angle_alpha   90.00
_cell.angle_beta   90.00
_cell.angle_gamma   90.00
#
_symmetry.space_group_name_H-M   'P 1'
#
loop_
_entity.id
_entity.type
_entity.pdbx_description
1 polymer ?
#
loop_
_entity_poly.entity_id
_entity_poly.type
_entity_poly.pdbx_seq_one_letter_code
_entity_poly.pdbx_strand_id
1 'polypeptide(L)'
;TMVINIPMVATQGFINVGDTVIFLSALMMGPRVGFIAGGLGSALADLLLGYAHWAPWTLVIKAVEGLIAGVLGYSIYRQEGRVGGRVVASLVISALWMAAGYYLAGGLMVGFDVALTSVPGNLVQGLGSAVLAWPLLQAFAKMRF
;
A
#
# COMPACT_ATOMS: atom_id res chain seq x y z
N THR A 1 -11.56 0.83 -0.32
CA THR A 1 -10.65 1.32 -1.37
C THR A 1 -11.34 1.68 -2.69
N MET A 2 -12.68 1.60 -2.79
CA MET A 2 -13.43 1.77 -4.05
C MET A 2 -13.61 3.21 -4.58
N VAL A 3 -13.05 4.25 -3.93
CA VAL A 3 -13.48 5.63 -4.23
C VAL A 3 -12.81 6.22 -5.47
N ILE A 4 -11.58 5.81 -5.83
CA ILE A 4 -10.91 6.25 -7.08
C ILE A 4 -10.03 5.10 -7.58
N ASN A 5 -10.40 4.51 -8.73
CA ASN A 5 -9.61 3.51 -9.44
C ASN A 5 -9.29 4.01 -10.86
N ILE A 6 -8.00 4.08 -11.21
CA ILE A 6 -7.58 4.34 -12.61
C ILE A 6 -7.19 3.00 -13.22
N PRO A 7 -7.97 2.45 -14.18
CA PRO A 7 -7.68 1.16 -14.78
C PRO A 7 -6.38 1.22 -15.60
N MET A 8 -5.47 0.28 -15.35
CA MET A 8 -4.26 0.06 -16.14
C MET A 8 -4.56 -0.93 -17.27
N VAL A 9 -4.66 -0.40 -18.48
CA VAL A 9 -5.01 -1.15 -19.71
C VAL A 9 -4.00 -2.26 -20.02
N ALA A 10 -2.73 -2.11 -19.62
CA ALA A 10 -1.64 -3.04 -19.95
C ALA A 10 -1.61 -4.32 -19.10
N THR A 11 -2.02 -4.27 -17.83
CA THR A 11 -1.92 -5.41 -16.90
C THR A 11 -3.25 -5.89 -16.35
N GLN A 12 -4.37 -5.36 -16.85
CA GLN A 12 -5.72 -5.66 -16.34
C GLN A 12 -5.77 -5.47 -14.81
N GLY A 13 -5.26 -4.33 -14.33
CA GLY A 13 -5.27 -3.95 -12.91
C GLY A 13 -5.73 -2.50 -12.72
N PHE A 14 -5.69 -1.95 -11.51
CA PHE A 14 -6.07 -0.56 -11.25
C PHE A 14 -5.16 0.10 -10.20
N ILE A 15 -4.94 1.41 -10.34
CA ILE A 15 -4.27 2.24 -9.33
C ILE A 15 -5.24 2.44 -8.17
N ASN A 16 -4.84 2.04 -6.97
CA ASN A 16 -5.66 2.04 -5.76
C ASN A 16 -5.17 3.10 -4.77
N VAL A 17 -5.96 4.17 -4.56
CA VAL A 17 -5.71 5.19 -3.52
C VAL A 17 -5.78 4.60 -2.08
N GLY A 18 -6.24 3.36 -1.97
CA GLY A 18 -6.36 2.58 -0.75
C GLY A 18 -5.08 2.40 0.04
N ASP A 19 -3.91 2.52 -0.57
CA ASP A 19 -2.62 2.35 0.13
C ASP A 19 -2.42 3.46 1.17
N THR A 20 -3.04 4.61 0.94
CA THR A 20 -3.20 5.68 1.92
C THR A 20 -3.83 5.15 3.23
N VAL A 21 -4.88 4.33 3.13
CA VAL A 21 -5.58 3.74 4.27
C VAL A 21 -4.74 2.65 4.92
N ILE A 22 -3.99 1.88 4.13
CA ILE A 22 -3.03 0.89 4.65
C ILE A 22 -1.97 1.59 5.50
N PHE A 23 -1.33 2.63 4.98
CA PHE A 23 -0.33 3.41 5.70
C PHE A 23 -0.89 4.11 6.94
N LEU A 24 -2.10 4.68 6.84
CA LEU A 24 -2.80 5.25 8.00
C LEU A 24 -3.02 4.20 9.09
N SER A 25 -3.61 3.06 8.75
CA SER A 25 -3.89 2.00 9.71
C SER A 25 -2.61 1.44 10.35
N ALA A 26 -1.55 1.26 9.55
CA ALA A 26 -0.26 0.77 10.03
C ALA A 26 0.44 1.75 10.98
N LEU A 27 0.45 3.05 10.67
CA LEU A 27 1.11 4.07 11.48
C LEU A 27 0.29 4.50 12.70
N MET A 28 -1.05 4.42 12.64
CA MET A 28 -1.91 4.82 13.77
C MET A 28 -2.21 3.67 14.72
N MET A 29 -2.38 2.45 14.20
CA MET A 29 -2.86 1.29 14.97
C MET A 29 -1.82 0.17 15.08
N GLY A 30 -0.70 0.31 14.38
CA GLY A 30 0.46 -0.58 14.50
C GLY A 30 0.50 -1.72 13.48
N PRO A 31 1.59 -2.51 13.52
CA PRO A 31 1.93 -3.48 12.48
C PRO A 31 0.89 -4.59 12.26
N ARG A 32 0.26 -5.08 13.33
CA ARG A 32 -0.75 -6.14 13.22
C ARG A 32 -2.00 -5.66 12.48
N VAL A 33 -2.43 -4.43 12.76
CA VAL A 33 -3.60 -3.85 12.10
C VAL A 33 -3.27 -3.51 10.66
N GLY A 34 -2.09 -2.93 10.40
CA GLY A 34 -1.60 -2.70 9.03
C GLY A 34 -1.56 -3.98 8.18
N PHE A 35 -1.08 -5.10 8.75
CA PHE A 35 -1.06 -6.39 8.07
C PHE A 35 -2.45 -6.88 7.68
N ILE A 36 -3.40 -6.87 8.62
CA ILE A 36 -4.76 -7.35 8.38
C ILE A 36 -5.50 -6.41 7.42
N ALA A 37 -5.46 -5.10 7.67
CA ALA A 37 -6.16 -4.10 6.87
C ALA A 37 -5.60 -4.04 5.43
N GLY A 38 -4.28 -4.11 5.28
CA GLY A 38 -3.62 -4.14 3.98
C GLY A 38 -4.01 -5.36 3.17
N GLY A 39 -3.82 -6.56 3.73
CA GLY A 39 -4.10 -7.81 3.04
C GLY A 39 -5.57 -8.00 2.74
N LEU A 40 -6.41 -8.08 3.77
CA LEU A 40 -7.83 -8.41 3.60
C LEU A 40 -8.57 -7.30 2.85
N GLY A 41 -8.31 -6.04 3.18
CA GLY A 41 -8.98 -4.91 2.53
C GLY A 41 -8.71 -4.85 1.03
N SER A 42 -7.47 -5.14 0.62
CA SER A 42 -7.09 -5.11 -0.79
C SER A 42 -7.51 -6.36 -1.54
N ALA A 43 -7.39 -7.55 -0.95
CA ALA A 43 -7.84 -8.79 -1.57
C ALA A 43 -9.37 -8.80 -1.79
N LEU A 44 -10.15 -8.27 -0.84
CA LEU A 44 -11.59 -8.09 -1.01
C LEU A 44 -11.90 -7.10 -2.12
N ALA A 45 -11.11 -6.03 -2.27
CA ALA A 45 -11.28 -5.08 -3.37
C ALA A 45 -11.07 -5.76 -4.73
N ASP A 46 -10.06 -6.62 -4.86
CA ASP A 46 -9.80 -7.38 -6.08
C ASP A 46 -10.96 -8.33 -6.40
N LEU A 47 -11.51 -9.02 -5.40
CA LEU A 47 -12.67 -9.90 -5.60
C LEU A 47 -13.91 -9.12 -6.06
N LEU A 48 -14.18 -7.97 -5.45
CA LEU A 48 -15.37 -7.15 -5.75
C LEU A 48 -15.27 -6.40 -7.09
N LEU A 49 -14.05 -6.03 -7.51
CA LEU A 49 -13.80 -5.28 -8.75
C LEU A 49 -13.55 -6.16 -9.98
N GLY A 50 -13.69 -7.48 -9.85
CA GLY A 50 -13.56 -8.43 -10.96
C GLY A 50 -12.12 -8.91 -11.22
N TYR A 51 -11.17 -8.55 -10.37
CA TYR A 51 -9.76 -8.96 -10.45
C TYR A 51 -9.44 -10.16 -9.53
N ALA A 52 -10.37 -11.11 -9.41
CA ALA A 52 -10.28 -12.21 -8.44
C ALA A 52 -8.99 -13.05 -8.55
N HIS A 53 -8.40 -13.15 -9.74
CA HIS A 53 -7.12 -13.83 -9.98
C HIS A 53 -5.92 -13.16 -9.30
N TRP A 54 -6.00 -11.85 -9.05
CA TRP A 54 -5.00 -11.09 -8.29
C TRP A 54 -5.18 -11.21 -6.78
N ALA A 55 -6.38 -11.53 -6.30
CA ALA A 55 -6.69 -11.49 -4.86
C ALA A 55 -5.73 -12.30 -3.96
N PRO A 56 -5.28 -13.53 -4.30
CA PRO A 56 -4.32 -14.26 -3.47
C PRO A 56 -2.94 -13.59 -3.41
N TRP A 57 -2.49 -13.00 -4.51
CA TRP A 57 -1.21 -12.30 -4.58
C TRP A 57 -1.28 -10.97 -3.83
N THR A 58 -2.32 -10.19 -4.11
CA THR A 58 -2.59 -8.92 -3.43
C THR A 58 -2.72 -9.11 -1.92
N LEU A 59 -3.39 -10.18 -1.46
CA LEU A 59 -3.50 -10.50 -0.04
C LEU A 59 -2.13 -10.52 0.63
N VAL A 60 -1.17 -11.24 0.05
CA VAL A 60 0.18 -11.38 0.61
C VAL A 60 0.98 -10.08 0.46
N ILE A 61 1.00 -9.51 -0.75
CA ILE A 61 1.79 -8.30 -1.05
C ILE A 61 1.36 -7.15 -0.14
N LYS A 62 0.06 -6.91 -0.03
CA LYS A 62 -0.52 -5.80 0.74
C LYS A 62 -0.51 -6.04 2.24
N ALA A 63 -0.64 -7.28 2.69
CA ALA A 63 -0.45 -7.60 4.10
C ALA A 63 0.98 -7.30 4.54
N VAL A 64 1.97 -7.72 3.75
CA VAL A 64 3.38 -7.46 4.05
C VAL A 64 3.70 -5.97 3.89
N GLU A 65 3.14 -5.26 2.92
CA GLU A 65 3.26 -3.80 2.80
C GLU A 65 2.82 -3.08 4.08
N GLY A 66 1.61 -3.38 4.56
CA GLY A 66 1.09 -2.78 5.79
C GLY A 66 1.90 -3.18 7.04
N LEU A 67 2.43 -4.40 7.06
CA LEU A 67 3.32 -4.85 8.13
C LEU A 67 4.64 -4.08 8.14
N ILE A 68 5.29 -3.92 6.99
CA ILE A 68 6.56 -3.18 6.87
C ILE A 68 6.36 -1.73 7.30
N ALA A 69 5.29 -1.07 6.81
CA ALA A 69 4.97 0.29 7.18
C ALA A 69 4.77 0.44 8.69
N GLY A 70 4.07 -0.51 9.31
CA GLY A 70 3.83 -0.51 10.74
C GLY A 70 5.08 -0.81 11.57
N VAL A 71 5.88 -1.82 11.21
CA VAL A 71 7.09 -2.19 11.94
C VAL A 71 8.13 -1.06 11.92
N LEU A 72 8.33 -0.45 10.76
CA LEU A 72 9.34 0.59 10.58
C LEU A 72 8.86 1.98 11.02
N GLY A 73 7.57 2.27 10.87
CA GLY A 73 7.05 3.62 11.04
C GLY A 73 6.24 3.87 12.32
N TYR A 74 5.54 2.86 12.88
CA TYR A 74 4.59 3.07 13.97
C TYR A 74 5.22 3.70 15.21
N SER A 75 6.30 3.11 15.72
CA SER A 75 6.97 3.60 16.93
C SER A 75 7.56 4.99 16.73
N ILE A 76 8.11 5.25 15.54
CA ILE A 76 8.69 6.55 15.18
C ILE A 76 7.60 7.62 15.13
N TYR A 77 6.51 7.33 14.43
CA TYR A 77 5.37 8.24 14.31
C TYR A 77 4.76 8.58 15.68
N ARG A 78 4.62 7.59 16.58
CA ARG A 78 4.11 7.80 17.94
C ARG A 78 5.04 8.63 18.82
N GLN A 79 6.36 8.47 18.66
CA GLN A 79 7.37 9.22 19.43
C GLN A 79 7.52 10.66 18.93
N GLU A 80 7.60 10.84 17.61
CA GLU A 80 7.83 12.16 17.01
C GLU A 80 6.56 13.01 16.92
N GLY A 81 5.36 12.39 16.96
CA GLY A 81 4.08 13.10 16.88
C GLY A 81 3.89 13.85 15.56
N ARG A 82 4.63 13.46 14.52
CA ARG A 82 4.61 14.06 13.18
C ARG A 82 5.11 13.06 12.16
N VAL A 83 4.83 13.32 10.89
CA VAL A 83 5.43 12.58 9.80
C VAL A 83 6.82 13.20 9.53
N GLY A 84 7.88 12.59 10.09
CA GLY A 84 9.26 12.99 9.85
C GLY A 84 9.89 12.23 8.68
N GLY A 85 11.14 12.57 8.31
CA GLY A 85 11.85 11.88 7.22
C GLY A 85 11.99 10.37 7.43
N ARG A 86 12.08 9.91 8.69
CA ARG A 86 12.12 8.47 9.03
C ARG A 86 10.78 7.78 8.77
N VAL A 87 9.67 8.46 9.05
CA VAL A 87 8.33 7.95 8.73
C VAL A 87 8.16 7.90 7.20
N VAL A 88 8.56 8.94 6.48
CA VAL A 88 8.56 8.93 5.00
C VAL A 88 9.39 7.77 4.45
N ALA A 89 10.60 7.54 4.98
CA ALA A 89 11.43 6.41 4.57
C ALA A 89 10.72 5.06 4.77
N SER A 90 10.00 4.87 5.89
CA SER A 90 9.22 3.64 6.11
C SER A 90 8.12 3.44 5.05
N LEU A 91 7.43 4.51 4.65
CA LEU A 91 6.40 4.46 3.61
C LEU A 91 7.01 4.16 2.23
N VAL A 92 8.14 4.77 1.90
CA VAL A 92 8.85 4.51 0.64
C VAL A 92 9.32 3.06 0.58
N ILE A 93 9.91 2.51 1.64
CA ILE A 93 10.33 1.10 1.69
C ILE A 93 9.12 0.17 1.49
N SER A 94 7.98 0.50 2.08
CA SER A 94 6.74 -0.28 1.93
C SER A 94 6.19 -0.22 0.50
N ALA A 95 6.20 0.96 -0.13
CA ALA A 95 5.81 1.15 -1.52
C ALA A 95 6.73 0.42 -2.51
N LEU A 96 8.04 0.40 -2.24
CA LEU A 96 9.01 -0.36 -3.04
C LEU A 96 8.78 -1.86 -2.94
N TRP A 97 8.50 -2.36 -1.73
CA TRP A 97 8.09 -3.76 -1.52
C TRP A 97 6.83 -4.09 -2.34
N MET A 98 5.81 -3.23 -2.27
CA MET A 98 4.58 -3.41 -3.05
C MET A 98 4.86 -3.49 -4.55
N ALA A 99 5.62 -2.55 -5.10
CA ALA A 99 5.98 -2.53 -6.52
C ALA A 99 6.75 -3.79 -6.94
N ALA A 100 7.71 -4.23 -6.13
CA ALA A 100 8.45 -5.47 -6.36
C ALA A 100 7.53 -6.71 -6.29
N GLY A 101 6.63 -6.76 -5.31
CA GLY A 101 5.66 -7.84 -5.15
C GLY A 101 4.75 -8.00 -6.36
N TYR A 102 4.16 -6.89 -6.84
CA TYR A 102 3.31 -6.92 -8.04
C TYR A 102 4.09 -7.26 -9.30
N TYR A 103 5.34 -6.81 -9.42
CA TYR A 103 6.20 -7.19 -10.53
C TYR A 103 6.47 -8.70 -10.56
N LEU A 104 6.83 -9.29 -9.41
CA LEU A 104 7.08 -10.73 -9.30
C LEU A 104 5.82 -11.55 -9.57
N ALA A 105 4.69 -11.19 -8.94
CA ALA A 105 3.42 -11.88 -9.16
C ALA A 105 2.97 -11.78 -10.62
N GLY A 106 3.02 -10.57 -11.22
CA GLY A 106 2.72 -10.38 -12.63
C GLY A 106 3.66 -11.17 -13.55
N GLY A 107 4.96 -11.22 -13.22
CA GLY A 107 5.94 -12.00 -13.95
C GLY A 107 5.62 -13.49 -13.99
N LEU A 108 5.15 -14.04 -12.87
CA LEU A 108 4.71 -15.44 -12.77
C LEU A 108 3.38 -15.71 -13.50
N MET A 109 2.49 -14.72 -13.59
CA MET A 109 1.15 -14.89 -14.16
C MET A 109 1.11 -14.68 -15.68
N VAL A 110 1.78 -13.63 -16.17
CA VAL A 110 1.67 -13.17 -17.57
C VAL A 110 3.02 -12.94 -18.25
N GLY A 111 4.14 -13.15 -17.54
CA GLY A 111 5.50 -12.97 -18.05
C GLY A 111 6.15 -11.65 -17.60
N PHE A 112 7.47 -11.69 -17.35
CA PHE A 112 8.22 -10.56 -16.79
C PHE A 112 8.26 -9.32 -17.69
N ASP A 113 8.26 -9.51 -19.02
CA ASP A 113 8.27 -8.41 -19.99
C ASP A 113 6.98 -7.58 -19.90
N VAL A 114 5.83 -8.26 -19.77
CA VAL A 114 4.53 -7.61 -19.60
C VAL A 114 4.45 -6.98 -18.21
N ALA A 115 4.93 -7.68 -17.18
CA ALA A 115 4.89 -7.18 -15.81
C ALA A 115 5.69 -5.88 -15.61
N LEU A 116 6.77 -5.66 -16.38
CA LEU A 116 7.56 -4.41 -16.33
C LEU A 116 6.69 -3.17 -16.60
N THR A 117 5.65 -3.29 -17.43
CA THR A 117 4.75 -2.18 -17.75
C THR A 117 3.96 -1.67 -16.54
N SER A 118 3.77 -2.50 -15.50
CA SER A 118 3.07 -2.11 -14.26
C SER A 118 3.96 -1.39 -13.25
N VAL A 119 5.29 -1.53 -13.35
CA VAL A 119 6.23 -1.00 -12.35
C VAL A 119 6.12 0.53 -12.20
N PRO A 120 6.10 1.33 -13.28
CA PRO A 120 5.93 2.78 -13.15
C PRO A 120 4.61 3.16 -12.47
N GLY A 121 3.52 2.48 -12.82
CA GLY A 121 2.20 2.70 -12.21
C GLY A 121 2.18 2.40 -10.72
N ASN A 122 2.76 1.27 -10.32
CA ASN A 122 2.87 0.87 -8.91
C ASN A 122 3.75 1.83 -8.10
N LEU A 123 4.84 2.34 -8.68
CA LEU A 123 5.68 3.33 -8.01
C LEU A 123 4.94 4.67 -7.80
N VAL A 124 4.26 5.15 -8.83
CA VAL A 124 3.43 6.37 -8.75
C VAL A 124 2.32 6.19 -7.71
N GLN A 125 1.69 5.02 -7.68
CA GLN A 125 0.66 4.69 -6.70
C GLN A 125 1.20 4.73 -5.27
N GLY A 126 2.25 3.97 -4.97
CA GLY A 126 2.78 3.87 -3.61
C GLY A 126 3.31 5.22 -3.10
N LEU A 127 4.03 5.97 -3.94
CA LEU A 127 4.52 7.31 -3.59
C LEU A 127 3.37 8.32 -3.47
N GLY A 128 2.42 8.30 -4.40
CA GLY A 128 1.24 9.16 -4.36
C GLY A 128 0.41 8.92 -3.11
N SER A 129 0.21 7.66 -2.71
CA SER A 129 -0.48 7.30 -1.48
C SER A 129 0.28 7.70 -0.22
N ALA A 130 1.61 7.64 -0.21
CA ALA A 130 2.41 8.18 0.90
C ALA A 130 2.24 9.70 1.04
N VAL A 131 2.21 10.43 -0.08
CA VAL A 131 1.96 11.89 -0.11
C VAL A 131 0.54 12.21 0.38
N LEU A 132 -0.47 11.45 -0.07
CA LEU A 132 -1.86 11.63 0.37
C LEU A 132 -2.07 11.26 1.85
N ALA A 133 -1.31 10.31 2.38
CA ALA A 133 -1.37 9.92 3.79
C ALA A 133 -0.84 11.04 4.70
N TRP A 134 0.08 11.87 4.21
CA TRP A 134 0.73 12.93 4.97
C TRP A 134 -0.24 13.91 5.68
N PRO A 135 -1.16 14.62 4.99
CA PRO A 135 -2.07 15.56 5.65
C PRO A 135 -2.99 14.86 6.67
N LEU A 136 -3.42 13.64 6.37
CA LEU A 136 -4.30 12.86 7.25
C LEU A 136 -3.55 12.43 8.51
N LEU A 137 -2.35 11.88 8.38
CA LEU A 137 -1.48 11.54 9.51
C LEU A 137 -1.18 12.79 10.35
N GLN A 138 -0.88 13.94 9.74
CA GLN A 138 -0.68 15.17 10.51
C GLN A 138 -1.91 15.64 11.27
N ALA A 139 -3.11 15.50 10.69
CA ALA A 139 -4.36 15.83 11.37
C ALA A 139 -4.58 14.92 12.60
N PHE A 140 -4.32 13.62 12.46
CA PHE A 140 -4.48 12.66 13.56
C PHE A 140 -3.36 12.74 14.60
N ALA A 141 -2.14 13.12 14.24
CA ALA A 141 -1.04 13.28 15.22
C ALA A 141 -1.36 14.35 16.28
N LYS A 142 -2.21 15.32 15.95
CA LYS A 142 -2.70 16.35 16.88
C LYS A 142 -3.82 15.85 17.80
N MET A 143 -4.48 14.75 17.44
CA MET A 143 -5.54 14.10 18.21
C MET A 143 -4.92 12.95 19.01
N ARG A 144 -4.19 13.27 20.08
CA ARG A 144 -3.65 12.26 21.00
C ARG A 144 -4.82 11.71 21.84
N PHE A 145 -5.26 10.49 21.52
CA PHE A 145 -6.03 9.65 22.43
C PHE A 145 -5.10 8.98 23.46
#